data_AF-A0AAD5KW13-F1
#
_entry.id   AF-A0AAD5KW13-F1
#
_cell.length_a   1.000
_cell.length_b   1.000
_cell.length_c   1.000
_cell.angle_alpha   90.00
_cell.angle_beta   90.00
_cell.angle_gamma   90.00
#
_symmetry.space_group_name_H-M   'P 1'
#
loop_
_entity.id
_entity.type
_entity.pdbx_description
1 polymer ?
#
loop_
_entity_poly.entity_id
_entity_poly.type
_entity_poly.pdbx_seq_one_letter_code
_entity_poly.pdbx_strand_id
1 'polypeptide(L)'
;MAIINEANYKVRRKFAILLALWVGNKKPPRNTFMDGSIANLKRLERDGFHFGGKVYKIRVLIITVDTIARSGLINTTQHNGDCGCNFCLHPGEQISKGRGSIRVYPQPDPEFDENNNLEHITYTLAVKVYSKGIYIYLLQPLAVTENKSGI
;
A
#
# COMPACT_ATOMS: atom_id res chain seq x y z
N MET A 1 -0.54 10.77 9.23
CA MET A 1 0.20 12.05 9.12
C MET A 1 0.71 12.19 7.70
N ALA A 2 0.82 13.41 7.18
CA ALA A 2 1.38 13.69 5.86
C ALA A 2 2.38 14.86 5.92
N ILE A 3 3.27 14.90 4.94
CA ILE A 3 4.25 15.97 4.71
C ILE A 3 4.22 16.36 3.23
N ILE A 4 4.60 17.60 2.93
CA ILE A 4 4.70 18.09 1.55
C ILE A 4 6.11 17.78 1.02
N ASN A 5 6.19 17.02 -0.07
CA ASN A 5 7.47 16.58 -0.63
C ASN A 5 8.27 17.72 -1.29
N GLU A 6 7.64 18.83 -1.62
CA GLU A 6 8.28 19.98 -2.26
C GLU A 6 8.78 20.99 -1.22
N ALA A 7 8.36 20.88 0.04
CA ALA A 7 8.81 21.75 1.11
C ALA A 7 10.28 21.47 1.46
N ASN A 8 11.01 22.47 1.94
CA ASN A 8 12.39 22.24 2.42
C ASN A 8 12.39 21.41 3.72
N TYR A 9 13.56 20.85 4.07
CA TYR A 9 13.72 19.96 5.22
C TYR A 9 13.24 20.57 6.55
N LYS A 10 13.57 21.85 6.81
CA LYS A 10 13.18 22.53 8.05
C LYS A 10 11.66 22.64 8.18
N VAL A 11 10.96 22.93 7.08
CA VAL A 11 9.49 23.00 7.04
C VAL A 11 8.87 21.62 7.25
N ARG A 12 9.35 20.57 6.57
CA ARG A 12 8.82 19.20 6.75
C ARG A 12 8.94 18.67 8.18
N ARG A 13 10.04 19.01 8.87
CA ARG A 13 10.28 18.61 10.26
C ARG A 13 9.43 19.37 11.26
N LYS A 14 9.09 20.62 10.95
CA LYS A 14 8.32 21.50 11.83
C LYS A 14 6.81 21.33 11.66
N PHE A 15 6.36 21.03 10.44
CA PHE A 15 4.95 20.97 10.11
C PHE A 15 4.57 19.58 9.61
N ALA A 16 3.68 18.95 10.36
CA ALA A 16 3.02 17.70 10.03
C ALA A 16 1.54 17.98 9.76
N ILE A 17 1.01 17.43 8.67
CA ILE A 17 -0.41 17.50 8.36
C ILE A 17 -1.09 16.28 8.99
N LEU A 18 -1.97 16.53 9.95
CA LEU A 18 -2.78 15.48 10.54
C LEU A 18 -3.95 15.16 9.60
N LEU A 19 -3.94 13.94 9.03
CA LEU A 19 -5.00 13.50 8.12
C LEU A 19 -6.20 12.92 8.87
N ALA A 20 -5.97 12.16 9.93
CA ALA A 20 -7.00 11.58 10.76
C ALA A 20 -6.44 11.31 12.17
N LEU A 21 -7.32 11.31 13.17
CA LEU A 21 -7.01 11.01 14.56
C LEU A 21 -8.11 10.13 15.13
N TRP A 22 -7.74 8.98 15.68
CA TRP A 22 -8.67 8.09 16.36
C TRP A 22 -8.46 8.19 17.86
N VAL A 23 -9.53 8.44 18.61
CA VAL A 23 -9.51 8.46 20.08
C VAL A 23 -10.54 7.45 20.56
N GLY A 24 -10.08 6.32 21.08
CA GLY A 24 -10.97 5.28 21.60
C GLY A 24 -10.20 4.09 22.15
N ASN A 25 -10.87 3.30 22.99
CA ASN A 25 -10.27 2.14 23.67
C ASN A 25 -10.23 0.87 22.80
N LYS A 26 -10.64 0.98 21.53
CA LYS A 26 -10.68 -0.10 20.54
C LYS A 26 -10.00 0.36 19.26
N LYS A 27 -9.67 -0.58 18.38
CA LYS A 27 -9.19 -0.27 17.03
C LYS A 27 -10.23 0.59 16.28
N PRO A 28 -9.81 1.52 15.41
CA PRO A 28 -10.73 2.24 14.56
C PRO A 28 -11.54 1.28 13.70
N PRO A 29 -12.79 1.62 13.35
CA PRO A 29 -13.56 0.90 12.35
C PRO A 29 -12.74 0.70 11.08
N ARG A 30 -12.75 -0.53 10.54
CA ARG A 30 -11.95 -0.91 9.35
C ARG A 30 -12.26 0.00 8.15
N ASN A 31 -13.53 0.31 7.97
CA ASN A 31 -14.05 1.25 6.98
C ASN A 31 -14.43 2.54 7.74
N THR A 32 -14.41 3.72 7.13
CA THR A 32 -14.77 5.04 7.70
C THR A 32 -13.70 5.88 8.40
N PHE A 33 -12.64 5.31 8.96
CA PHE A 33 -11.67 6.13 9.72
C PHE A 33 -10.95 7.18 8.85
N MET A 34 -10.65 6.85 7.59
CA MET A 34 -9.88 7.70 6.67
C MET A 34 -10.73 8.28 5.54
N ASP A 35 -12.01 7.94 5.44
CA ASP A 35 -12.83 8.20 4.25
C ASP A 35 -12.94 9.70 3.95
N GLY A 36 -13.14 10.53 4.98
CA GLY A 36 -13.19 11.99 4.83
C GLY A 36 -11.86 12.56 4.33
N SER A 37 -10.74 12.07 4.85
CA SER A 37 -9.40 12.50 4.45
C SER A 37 -9.08 12.07 3.02
N ILE A 38 -9.44 10.84 2.66
CA ILE A 38 -9.29 10.30 1.31
C ILE A 38 -10.15 11.07 0.31
N ALA A 39 -11.41 11.38 0.65
CA ALA A 39 -12.29 12.17 -0.20
C ALA A 39 -11.72 13.57 -0.43
N ASN A 40 -11.19 14.22 0.61
CA ASN A 40 -10.52 15.51 0.50
C ASN A 40 -9.27 15.45 -0.38
N LEU A 41 -8.43 14.42 -0.21
CA LEU A 41 -7.24 14.24 -1.05
C LEU A 41 -7.62 14.01 -2.52
N LYS A 42 -8.63 13.17 -2.80
CA LYS A 42 -9.15 12.96 -4.16
C LYS A 42 -9.69 14.25 -4.78
N ARG A 43 -10.39 15.08 -3.99
CA ARG A 43 -10.86 16.40 -4.43
C ARG A 43 -9.69 17.34 -4.74
N LEU A 44 -8.68 17.39 -3.88
CA LEU A 44 -7.49 18.23 -4.06
C LEU A 44 -6.59 17.75 -5.22
N GLU A 45 -6.63 16.46 -5.54
CA GLU A 45 -5.99 15.88 -6.70
C GLU A 45 -6.71 16.26 -8.00
N ARG A 46 -8.04 16.15 -8.01
CA ARG A 46 -8.87 16.44 -9.18
C ARG A 46 -8.97 17.95 -9.44
N ASP A 47 -9.41 18.69 -8.44
CA ASP A 47 -9.83 20.10 -8.56
C ASP A 47 -8.73 21.06 -8.12
N GLY A 48 -7.89 20.65 -7.16
CA GLY A 48 -6.89 21.53 -6.55
C GLY A 48 -7.49 22.59 -5.63
N PHE A 49 -6.72 23.65 -5.38
CA PHE A 49 -7.13 24.84 -4.64
C PHE A 49 -6.46 26.10 -5.21
N HIS A 50 -7.10 27.26 -5.04
CA HIS A 50 -6.59 28.54 -5.53
C HIS A 50 -5.74 29.23 -4.46
N PHE A 51 -4.57 29.73 -4.86
CA PHE A 51 -3.71 30.55 -4.01
C PHE A 51 -2.85 31.47 -4.87
N GLY A 52 -2.80 32.77 -4.57
CA GLY A 52 -1.96 33.73 -5.30
C GLY A 52 -2.20 33.76 -6.81
N GLY A 53 -3.46 33.66 -7.25
CA GLY A 53 -3.83 33.65 -8.68
C GLY A 53 -3.46 32.36 -9.43
N LYS A 54 -3.00 31.32 -8.73
CA LYS A 54 -2.63 30.02 -9.31
C LYS A 54 -3.48 28.90 -8.71
N VAL A 55 -3.65 27.83 -9.48
CA VAL A 55 -4.27 26.59 -9.01
C VAL A 55 -3.18 25.59 -8.63
N TYR A 56 -3.25 25.07 -7.41
CA TYR A 56 -2.35 24.05 -6.89
C TYR A 56 -3.10 22.73 -6.74
N LYS A 57 -2.53 21.64 -7.24
CA LYS A 57 -3.07 20.29 -7.08
C LYS A 57 -2.19 19.49 -6.13
N ILE A 58 -2.81 18.64 -5.31
CA ILE A 58 -2.11 17.77 -4.36
C ILE A 58 -2.28 16.33 -4.80
N ARG A 59 -1.18 15.58 -4.92
CA ARG A 59 -1.20 14.15 -5.20
C ARG A 59 -0.51 13.39 -4.08
N VAL A 60 -1.09 12.26 -3.70
CA VAL A 60 -0.46 11.35 -2.72
C VAL A 60 0.57 10.51 -3.44
N LEU A 61 1.85 10.65 -3.06
CA LEU A 61 2.93 9.88 -3.67
C LEU A 61 3.17 8.55 -2.97
N ILE A 62 3.26 8.58 -1.63
CA ILE A 62 3.63 7.43 -0.81
C ILE A 62 2.75 7.43 0.43
N ILE A 63 2.30 6.24 0.81
CA ILE A 63 1.65 5.98 2.09
C ILE A 63 2.54 5.05 2.90
N THR A 64 3.02 5.53 4.04
CA THR A 64 3.77 4.72 5.00
C THR A 64 2.87 4.30 6.15
N VAL A 65 2.71 2.99 6.31
CA VAL A 65 1.91 2.36 7.36
C VAL A 65 2.63 1.10 7.83
N ASP A 66 2.51 0.82 9.12
CA ASP A 66 2.95 -0.47 9.65
C ASP A 66 2.13 -1.60 9.02
N THR A 67 2.67 -2.82 9.12
CA THR A 67 2.11 -3.99 8.44
C THR A 67 0.70 -4.36 8.92
N ILE A 68 0.35 -4.09 10.18
CA ILE A 68 -0.97 -4.40 10.73
C ILE A 68 -1.98 -3.36 10.25
N ALA A 69 -1.65 -2.08 10.38
CA ALA A 69 -2.50 -0.97 9.94
C ALA A 69 -2.71 -0.96 8.43
N ARG A 70 -1.73 -1.43 7.63
CA ARG A 70 -1.85 -1.57 6.18
C ARG A 70 -3.10 -2.34 5.78
N SER A 71 -3.28 -3.54 6.32
CA SER A 71 -4.43 -4.41 6.01
C SER A 71 -5.77 -3.73 6.30
N GLY A 72 -5.85 -2.95 7.39
CA GLY A 72 -7.04 -2.16 7.71
C GLY A 72 -7.28 -1.04 6.71
N LEU A 73 -6.22 -0.34 6.27
CA LEU A 73 -6.33 0.79 5.36
C LEU A 73 -6.77 0.40 3.94
N ILE A 74 -6.24 -0.71 3.41
CA ILE A 74 -6.55 -1.18 2.04
C ILE A 74 -7.57 -2.31 2.00
N ASN A 75 -8.19 -2.63 3.14
CA ASN A 75 -9.15 -3.72 3.31
C ASN A 75 -8.65 -5.07 2.75
N THR A 76 -7.42 -5.43 3.10
CA THR A 76 -6.81 -6.72 2.73
C THR A 76 -6.59 -7.62 3.93
N THR A 77 -6.17 -8.86 3.66
CA THR A 77 -5.68 -9.80 4.68
C THR A 77 -4.50 -9.21 5.45
N GLN A 78 -4.41 -9.54 6.74
CA GLN A 78 -3.24 -9.22 7.53
C GLN A 78 -2.03 -10.01 7.01
N HIS A 79 -0.81 -9.53 7.29
CA HIS A 79 0.43 -10.20 6.88
C HIS A 79 0.61 -11.64 7.40
N ASN A 80 -0.16 -12.04 8.41
CA ASN A 80 -0.23 -13.39 8.97
C ASN A 80 -1.52 -14.14 8.57
N GLY A 81 -2.33 -13.56 7.68
CA GLY A 81 -3.48 -14.21 7.05
C GLY A 81 -3.05 -15.22 5.99
N ASP A 82 -4.00 -15.91 5.37
CA ASP A 82 -3.69 -16.99 4.43
C ASP A 82 -2.87 -16.50 3.22
N CYS A 83 -3.31 -15.40 2.60
CA CYS A 83 -2.58 -14.69 1.54
C CYS A 83 -2.12 -13.31 2.05
N GLY A 84 -1.24 -13.25 3.05
CA GLY A 84 -0.91 -11.99 3.73
C GLY A 84 -0.03 -11.01 2.94
N CYS A 85 0.59 -11.45 1.84
CA CYS A 85 1.35 -10.59 0.95
C CYS A 85 0.43 -9.93 -0.08
N ASN A 86 0.28 -8.61 -0.05
CA ASN A 86 -0.54 -7.86 -1.03
C ASN A 86 0.05 -7.82 -2.45
N PHE A 87 1.20 -8.45 -2.68
CA PHE A 87 1.87 -8.50 -3.99
C PHE A 87 1.70 -9.87 -4.65
N CYS A 88 2.31 -10.92 -4.08
CA CYS A 88 2.27 -12.25 -4.67
C CYS A 88 1.01 -13.04 -4.30
N LEU A 89 0.31 -12.65 -3.23
CA LEU A 89 -0.88 -13.35 -2.70
C LEU A 89 -0.65 -14.86 -2.44
N HIS A 90 0.60 -15.29 -2.30
CA HIS A 90 0.95 -16.69 -2.07
C HIS A 90 0.32 -17.20 -0.77
N PRO A 91 -0.35 -18.37 -0.77
CA PRO A 91 -0.94 -18.95 0.43
C PRO A 91 0.15 -19.35 1.43
N GLY A 92 -0.10 -19.14 2.71
CA GLY A 92 0.81 -19.47 3.78
C GLY A 92 0.33 -20.68 4.57
N GLU A 93 1.25 -21.54 4.96
CA GLU A 93 0.99 -22.74 5.74
C GLU A 93 1.02 -22.43 7.23
N GLN A 94 0.05 -22.96 7.99
CA GLN A 94 0.12 -22.93 9.45
C GLN A 94 0.97 -24.08 9.96
N ILE A 95 2.02 -23.76 10.71
CA ILE A 95 2.86 -24.73 11.40
C ILE A 95 2.77 -24.53 12.90
N SER A 96 2.77 -25.64 13.65
CA SER A 96 2.86 -25.61 15.11
C SER A 96 4.27 -25.18 15.52
N LYS A 97 4.37 -24.16 16.39
CA LYS A 97 5.63 -23.67 16.95
C LYS A 97 5.48 -23.38 18.43
N GLY A 98 6.10 -24.22 19.27
CA GLY A 98 5.99 -24.12 20.73
C GLY A 98 4.55 -24.31 21.20
N ARG A 99 4.02 -23.34 21.97
CA ARG A 99 2.63 -23.36 22.48
C ARG A 99 1.60 -22.70 21.53
N GLY A 100 1.98 -22.35 20.31
CA GLY A 100 1.10 -21.69 19.35
C GLY A 100 1.33 -22.17 17.91
N SER A 101 0.64 -21.54 16.97
CA SER A 101 0.90 -21.70 15.54
C SER A 101 1.51 -20.43 14.96
N ILE A 102 2.32 -20.60 13.92
CA ILE A 102 2.83 -19.52 13.10
C ILE A 102 2.46 -19.82 11.65
N ARG A 103 2.13 -18.78 10.89
CA ARG A 103 1.97 -18.90 9.44
C ARG A 103 3.31 -18.61 8.76
N VAL A 104 3.77 -19.54 7.94
CA VAL A 104 4.97 -19.42 7.11
C VAL A 104 4.56 -19.36 5.64
N TYR A 105 5.36 -18.69 4.83
CA TYR A 105 5.16 -18.61 3.39
C TYR A 105 6.35 -19.33 2.75
N PRO A 106 6.24 -20.64 2.49
CA PRO A 106 7.31 -21.38 1.85
C PRO A 106 7.53 -20.81 0.44
N GLN A 107 8.80 -20.66 0.06
CA GLN A 107 9.10 -20.42 -1.35
C GLN A 107 8.78 -21.70 -2.11
N PRO A 108 8.06 -21.67 -3.25
CA PRO A 108 7.94 -22.84 -4.10
C PRO A 108 9.35 -23.35 -4.42
N ASP A 109 9.58 -24.66 -4.28
CA ASP A 109 10.85 -25.24 -4.68
C ASP A 109 11.10 -24.90 -6.16
N PRO A 110 12.30 -24.38 -6.51
CA PRO A 110 12.63 -24.15 -7.89
C PRO A 110 12.86 -25.51 -8.56
N GLU A 111 11.82 -26.12 -9.12
CA GLU A 111 12.04 -26.98 -10.27
C GLU A 111 12.61 -26.07 -11.38
N PHE A 112 13.92 -26.21 -11.62
CA PHE A 112 14.59 -25.57 -12.75
C PHE A 112 14.08 -26.25 -14.03
N ASP A 113 12.99 -25.74 -14.58
CA ASP A 113 12.51 -26.14 -15.89
C ASP A 113 13.30 -25.38 -16.95
N GLU A 114 14.34 -26.03 -17.48
CA GLU A 114 15.21 -25.53 -18.55
C GLU A 114 14.48 -25.27 -19.88
N ASN A 115 13.21 -25.67 -20.03
CA ASN A 115 12.44 -25.54 -21.27
C ASN A 115 11.18 -24.69 -21.14
N ASN A 116 10.85 -24.19 -19.95
CA ASN A 116 9.76 -23.22 -19.82
C ASN A 116 10.30 -21.80 -19.97
N ASN A 117 9.90 -21.15 -21.06
CA ASN A 117 9.84 -19.69 -21.20
C ASN A 117 8.81 -19.09 -20.22
N LEU A 118 8.89 -19.46 -18.94
CA LEU A 118 8.25 -18.74 -17.89
C LEU A 118 9.09 -17.50 -17.71
N GLU A 119 8.54 -16.39 -18.18
CA GLU A 119 8.85 -15.06 -17.71
C GLU A 119 9.23 -15.15 -16.24
N HIS A 120 10.54 -15.17 -15.96
CA HIS A 120 11.04 -14.90 -14.63
C HIS A 120 10.49 -13.51 -14.35
N ILE A 121 9.35 -13.45 -13.66
CA ILE A 121 8.83 -12.22 -13.11
C ILE A 121 9.74 -11.90 -11.94
N THR A 122 10.95 -11.51 -12.32
CA THR A 122 11.82 -10.65 -11.58
C THR A 122 11.03 -9.35 -11.53
N TYR A 123 10.14 -9.22 -10.55
CA TYR A 123 9.90 -7.92 -9.96
C TYR A 123 11.18 -7.54 -9.21
N THR A 124 12.28 -7.38 -9.94
CA THR A 124 13.34 -6.47 -9.55
C THR A 124 12.59 -5.17 -9.30
N LEU A 125 12.61 -4.71 -8.06
CA LEU A 125 12.28 -3.34 -7.73
C LEU A 125 13.08 -2.47 -8.72
N ALA A 126 12.45 -1.98 -9.79
CA ALA A 126 13.08 -1.05 -10.69
C ALA A 126 13.11 0.30 -9.95
N VAL A 127 14.01 0.40 -8.97
CA VAL A 127 14.36 1.67 -8.34
C VAL A 127 15.12 2.46 -9.39
N LYS A 128 14.39 3.19 -10.22
CA LYS A 128 15.01 4.15 -11.13
C LYS A 128 15.38 5.38 -10.30
N VAL A 129 16.60 5.38 -9.78
CA VAL A 129 17.19 6.52 -9.08
C VAL A 129 17.48 7.61 -10.11
N TYR A 130 16.65 8.64 -10.14
CA TYR A 130 17.02 9.90 -10.80
C TYR A 130 17.62 10.82 -9.74
N SER A 131 18.56 11.68 -10.14
CA SER A 131 19.34 12.57 -9.26
C SER A 131 18.53 13.57 -8.42
N LYS A 132 17.19 13.48 -8.41
CA LYS A 132 16.27 14.36 -7.68
C LYS A 132 15.15 13.65 -6.88
N GLY A 133 15.24 12.34 -6.63
CA GLY A 133 14.35 11.66 -5.68
C GLY A 133 14.05 10.18 -5.97
N ILE A 134 13.67 9.43 -4.93
CA ILE A 134 13.24 8.03 -4.99
C ILE A 134 11.71 8.00 -5.15
N TYR A 135 11.21 7.36 -6.21
CA TYR A 135 9.79 7.12 -6.42
C TYR A 135 9.50 5.63 -6.16
N ILE A 136 8.53 5.33 -5.29
CA ILE A 136 8.01 3.97 -5.07
C ILE A 136 6.58 3.96 -5.60
N TYR A 137 6.34 3.32 -6.74
CA TYR A 137 5.00 3.06 -7.23
C TYR A 137 4.44 1.85 -6.46
N LEU A 138 3.37 2.05 -5.69
CA LEU A 138 2.51 0.94 -5.27
C LEU A 138 1.61 0.61 -6.47
N LEU A 139 2.09 -0.26 -7.36
CA LEU A 139 1.22 -0.91 -8.33
C LEU A 139 0.32 -1.87 -7.53
N GLN A 140 -0.94 -1.48 -7.30
CA GLN A 140 -1.97 -2.44 -6.93
C GLN A 140 -2.33 -3.23 -8.19
N PRO A 141 -2.24 -4.57 -8.20
CA PRO A 141 -2.94 -5.33 -9.21
C PRO A 141 -4.45 -5.13 -8.97
N LEU A 142 -5.12 -4.48 -9.91
CA LEU A 142 -6.58 -4.58 -10.03
C LEU A 142 -6.87 -6.03 -10.41
N ALA A 143 -7.36 -6.82 -9.46
CA ALA A 143 -8.00 -8.09 -9.78
C ALA A 143 -9.28 -7.77 -10.56
N VAL A 144 -9.21 -7.83 -11.88
CA VAL A 144 -10.41 -7.89 -12.73
C VAL A 144 -10.94 -9.31 -12.57
N THR A 145 -11.98 -9.49 -11.76
CA THR A 145 -12.78 -10.71 -11.80
C THR A 145 -13.57 -10.70 -13.12
N GLU A 146 -13.13 -11.50 -14.09
CA GLU A 146 -13.99 -11.84 -15.23
C GLU A 146 -15.17 -12.65 -14.71
N ASN A 147 -16.35 -12.03 -14.71
CA ASN A 147 -17.60 -12.77 -14.65
C ASN A 147 -17.70 -13.60 -15.93
N LYS A 148 -17.46 -14.91 -15.85
CA LYS A 148 -17.91 -15.85 -16.87
C LYS A 148 -19.42 -16.03 -16.73
N SER A 149 -20.16 -15.07 -17.28
CA SER A 149 -21.53 -15.29 -17.75
C SER A 149 -21.44 -15.86 -19.15
N GLY A 150 -21.84 -17.13 -19.35
CA GLY A 150 -21.97 -17.66 -20.70
C GLY A 150 -22.15 -19.17 -20.80
N ILE A 151 -23.43 -19.58 -20.86
CA ILE A 151 -24.04 -20.76 -21.49
C ILE A 151 -23.83 -22.12 -20.80
#